data_AF-A0A5E4MDM4-F1
#
_entry.id   AF-A0A5E4MDM4-F1
#
_cell.length_a   1.000
_cell.length_b   1.000
_cell.length_c   1.000
_cell.angle_alpha   90.00
_cell.angle_beta   90.00
_cell.angle_gamma   90.00
#
_symmetry.space_group_name_H-M   'P 1'
#
loop_
_entity.id
_entity.type
_entity.pdbx_description
1 polymer ?
#
loop_
_entity_poly.entity_id
_entity_poly.type
_entity_poly.pdbx_seq_one_letter_code
_entity_poly.pdbx_strand_id
1 'polypeptide(L)'
;MSELEQDNQDNKKLPIIDFTAISTTWVHKLTKDKLIIELSRRNLITTGLVADFKARLLRYLRGENNPEEFNSEKPKNKCLIAP
;
A
#
# COMPACT_ATOMS: atom_id res chain seq x y z
N MET A 1 40.26 8.61 -14.80
CA MET A 1 38.93 9.04 -15.25
C MET A 1 37.99 7.87 -15.05
N SER A 2 36.85 8.14 -14.42
CA SER A 2 35.96 7.17 -13.79
C SER A 2 35.17 6.32 -14.80
N GLU A 3 35.10 5.01 -14.58
CA GLU A 3 34.06 4.16 -15.17
C GLU A 3 32.84 4.18 -14.25
N LEU A 4 31.73 4.64 -14.82
CA LEU A 4 30.39 4.71 -14.23
C LEU A 4 29.74 3.33 -14.35
N GLU A 5 29.73 2.54 -13.28
CA GLU A 5 28.76 1.43 -13.16
C GLU A 5 27.44 2.01 -12.64
N GLN A 6 26.52 2.27 -13.57
CA GLN A 6 25.14 2.60 -13.23
C GLN A 6 24.38 1.30 -12.97
N ASP A 7 24.14 1.06 -11.67
CA ASP A 7 23.22 0.06 -11.14
C ASP A 7 21.86 0.17 -11.84
N ASN A 8 21.56 -0.85 -12.65
CA ASN A 8 20.32 -0.95 -13.42
C ASN A 8 19.24 -1.43 -12.45
N GLN A 9 18.72 -0.52 -11.63
CA GLN A 9 17.51 -0.77 -10.86
C GLN A 9 16.38 -1.01 -11.85
N ASP A 10 16.07 -2.29 -12.06
CA ASP A 10 14.80 -2.76 -12.62
C ASP A 10 13.68 -2.24 -11.73
N ASN A 11 13.29 -0.99 -11.99
CA ASN A 11 12.05 -0.43 -11.53
C ASN A 11 10.95 -1.26 -12.20
N LYS A 12 10.58 -2.37 -11.54
CA LYS A 12 9.31 -3.08 -11.70
C LYS A 12 8.22 -2.03 -11.65
N LYS A 13 7.95 -1.45 -12.83
CA LYS A 13 6.84 -0.59 -13.11
C LYS A 13 5.65 -1.53 -12.98
N LEU A 14 5.19 -1.68 -11.74
CA LEU A 14 3.90 -2.28 -11.45
C LEU A 14 2.94 -1.62 -12.44
N PRO A 15 2.18 -2.40 -13.22
CA PRO A 15 1.26 -1.82 -14.17
C PRO A 15 0.48 -0.75 -13.43
N ILE A 16 0.45 0.46 -13.99
CA ILE A 16 -0.38 1.56 -13.52
C ILE A 16 -1.80 1.08 -13.76
N ILE A 17 -2.28 0.22 -12.88
CA ILE A 17 -3.67 -0.19 -12.84
C ILE A 17 -4.37 1.07 -12.37
N ASP A 18 -5.28 1.56 -13.20
CA ASP A 18 -6.11 2.69 -12.83
C ASP A 18 -7.06 2.26 -11.70
N PHE A 19 -6.55 2.41 -10.47
CA PHE A 19 -7.23 2.02 -9.24
C PHE A 19 -8.25 3.06 -8.79
N THR A 20 -8.55 4.08 -9.61
CA THR A 20 -9.61 5.07 -9.33
C THR A 20 -11.00 4.43 -9.27
N ALA A 21 -11.17 3.24 -9.85
CA ALA A 21 -12.45 2.52 -9.91
C ALA A 21 -12.49 1.22 -9.08
N ILE A 22 -11.68 1.06 -8.02
CA ILE A 22 -11.93 -0.07 -7.10
C ILE A 22 -13.24 0.20 -6.35
N SER A 23 -14.30 -0.44 -6.83
CA SER A 23 -15.57 -0.55 -6.15
C SER A 23 -15.60 -1.76 -5.23
N THR A 24 -16.59 -1.81 -4.35
CA THR A 24 -16.81 -2.94 -3.41
C THR A 24 -16.94 -4.28 -4.13
N THR A 25 -17.40 -4.30 -5.38
CA THR A 25 -17.50 -5.51 -6.22
C THR A 25 -16.16 -5.94 -6.80
N TRP A 26 -15.10 -5.16 -6.73
CA TRP A 26 -13.79 -5.56 -7.25
C TRP A 26 -12.90 -6.19 -6.18
N VAL A 27 -13.15 -5.88 -4.89
CA VAL A 27 -12.33 -6.36 -3.75
C VAL A 27 -12.24 -7.89 -3.69
N HIS A 28 -13.31 -8.61 -4.03
CA HIS A 28 -13.30 -10.07 -4.01
C HIS A 28 -12.43 -10.70 -5.11
N LYS A 29 -12.18 -9.97 -6.20
CA LYS A 29 -11.35 -10.40 -7.34
C LYS A 29 -9.86 -10.09 -7.14
N LEU A 30 -9.50 -9.34 -6.11
CA LEU A 30 -8.11 -9.00 -5.82
C LEU A 30 -7.35 -10.21 -5.24
N THR A 31 -6.13 -10.40 -5.73
CA THR A 31 -5.14 -11.31 -5.15
C THR A 31 -4.54 -10.70 -3.88
N LYS A 32 -3.86 -11.52 -3.07
CA LYS A 32 -3.21 -11.07 -1.82
C LYS A 32 -2.27 -9.89 -2.06
N ASP A 33 -1.40 -9.97 -3.07
CA ASP A 33 -0.45 -8.90 -3.40
C ASP A 33 -1.16 -7.58 -3.75
N LYS A 34 -2.23 -7.66 -4.56
CA LYS A 34 -3.02 -6.48 -4.93
C LYS A 34 -3.75 -5.87 -3.72
N LEU A 35 -4.24 -6.71 -2.80
CA LEU A 35 -4.83 -6.23 -1.55
C LEU A 35 -3.81 -5.50 -0.69
N ILE A 36 -2.60 -6.04 -0.55
CA ILE A 36 -1.53 -5.41 0.23
C ILE A 36 -1.16 -4.04 -0.36
N ILE A 37 -1.02 -3.95 -1.70
CA ILE A 37 -0.74 -2.69 -2.40
C ILE A 37 -1.85 -1.66 -2.11
N GLU A 38 -3.12 -2.07 -2.23
CA GLU A 38 -4.26 -1.17 -2.06
C GLU A 38 -4.47 -0.73 -0.61
N LEU A 39 -4.20 -1.60 0.36
CA LEU A 39 -4.21 -1.27 1.77
C LEU A 39 -3.06 -0.32 2.11
N SER A 40 -1.84 -0.61 1.65
CA SER A 40 -0.68 0.25 1.87
C SER A 40 -0.87 1.65 1.28
N ARG A 41 -1.45 1.75 0.08
CA ARG A 41 -1.75 3.04 -0.58
C ARG A 41 -2.72 3.91 0.23
N ARG A 42 -3.57 3.30 1.04
CA ARG A 42 -4.58 3.97 1.88
C ARG A 42 -4.15 4.06 3.35
N ASN A 43 -2.89 3.76 3.64
CA ASN A 43 -2.34 3.68 5.00
C ASN A 43 -3.11 2.72 5.93
N LEU A 44 -3.66 1.64 5.39
CA LEU A 44 -4.35 0.60 6.14
C LEU A 44 -3.39 -0.52 6.54
N ILE A 45 -3.70 -1.19 7.65
CA ILE A 45 -2.93 -2.33 8.14
C ILE A 45 -2.88 -3.44 7.09
N THR A 46 -1.67 -3.95 6.82
CA THR A 46 -1.40 -5.04 5.84
C THR A 46 -1.00 -6.36 6.50
N THR A 47 -1.19 -6.48 7.82
CA THR A 47 -0.99 -7.71 8.58
C THR A 47 -2.31 -8.46 8.79
N GLY A 48 -2.25 -9.80 8.76
CA GLY A 48 -3.42 -10.68 8.87
C GLY A 48 -3.62 -11.59 7.65
N LEU A 49 -4.84 -12.13 7.53
CA LEU A 49 -5.24 -13.01 6.43
C LEU A 49 -5.81 -12.20 5.27
N VAL A 50 -5.92 -12.85 4.10
CA VAL A 50 -6.56 -12.28 2.90
C VAL A 50 -8.01 -11.88 3.18
N ALA A 51 -8.72 -12.61 4.05
CA ALA A 51 -10.07 -12.27 4.46
C ALA A 51 -10.11 -10.93 5.22
N ASP A 52 -9.18 -10.71 6.15
CA ASP A 52 -9.05 -9.45 6.88
C ASP A 52 -8.77 -8.28 5.94
N PHE A 53 -7.87 -8.50 4.96
CA PHE A 53 -7.54 -7.49 3.96
C PHE A 53 -8.76 -7.06 3.15
N LYS A 54 -9.56 -8.04 2.70
CA LYS A 54 -10.80 -7.78 1.94
C LYS A 54 -11.81 -7.03 2.81
N ALA A 55 -12.01 -7.47 4.05
CA ALA A 55 -12.95 -6.84 4.97
C ALA A 55 -12.57 -5.38 5.25
N ARG A 56 -11.30 -5.12 5.56
CA ARG A 56 -10.77 -3.77 5.83
C ARG A 56 -10.88 -2.85 4.61
N LEU A 57 -10.50 -3.34 3.43
CA LEU A 57 -10.64 -2.57 2.20
C LEU A 57 -12.11 -2.30 1.87
N LEU A 58 -13.01 -3.26 2.08
CA LEU A 58 -14.45 -3.07 1.88
C LEU A 58 -15.04 -2.01 2.82
N ARG A 59 -14.72 -2.07 4.12
CA ARG A 59 -15.17 -1.07 5.10
C ARG A 59 -14.70 0.32 4.72
N TYR A 60 -13.42 0.45 4.34
CA TYR A 60 -12.87 1.72 3.87
C TYR A 60 -13.62 2.26 2.65
N LEU A 61 -13.87 1.43 1.63
CA LEU A 61 -14.61 1.85 0.43
C LEU A 61 -16.08 2.20 0.71
N ARG A 62 -16.66 1.71 1.80
CA ARG A 62 -18.02 2.04 2.25
C ARG A 62 -18.07 3.27 3.17
N GLY A 63 -16.92 3.81 3.58
CA GLY A 63 -16.86 4.86 4.61
C GLY A 63 -17.12 4.37 6.03
N GLU A 64 -17.05 3.05 6.27
CA GLU A 64 -17.23 2.39 7.56
C GLU A 64 -15.86 2.09 8.23
N ASN A 65 -14.87 2.96 8.01
CA ASN A 65 -13.48 2.75 8.45
C ASN A 65 -13.29 2.98 9.95
N ASN A 66 -12.62 2.05 10.64
CA ASN A 66 -12.21 2.23 12.03
C ASN A 66 -10.80 2.86 12.08
N PRO A 67 -10.53 3.90 12.90
CA PRO A 67 -9.19 4.46 13.10
C PRO A 67 -8.13 3.40 13.49
N GLU A 68 -8.52 2.32 14.16
CA GLU A 68 -7.64 1.21 14.52
C GLU A 68 -7.15 0.38 13.32
N GLU A 69 -7.79 0.52 12.16
CA GLU A 69 -7.43 -0.20 10.94
C GLU A 69 -6.34 0.51 10.12
N PHE A 70 -5.93 1.70 10.54
CA PHE A 70 -4.85 2.46 9.92
C PHE A 70 -3.52 2.15 10.59
N ASN A 71 -2.45 2.10 9.80
CA ASN A 71 -1.13 2.10 10.40
C ASN A 71 -0.95 3.46 11.07
N SER A 72 -0.77 3.44 12.39
CA SER A 72 -0.29 4.61 13.11
C SER A 72 1.14 4.86 12.66
N GLU A 73 1.30 5.59 11.55
CA GLU A 73 2.59 6.11 11.14
C GLU A 73 3.00 7.14 12.19
N LYS A 74 3.79 6.69 13.17
CA LYS A 74 4.70 7.63 13.84
C LYS A 74 5.57 8.21 12.71
N PRO A 75 5.62 9.54 12.54
CA PRO A 75 6.48 10.12 11.53
C PRO A 75 7.91 9.67 11.81
N LYS A 76 8.45 8.80 10.95
CA LYS A 76 9.88 8.48 10.95
C LYS A 76 10.61 9.65 10.29
N ASN A 77 10.55 10.81 10.93
CA ASN A 77 11.40 11.94 10.60
C ASN A 77 12.81 11.58 11.06
N LYS A 78 13.51 10.74 10.29
CA LYS A 78 14.96 10.62 10.39
C LYS A 78 15.56 11.81 9.64
N CYS A 79 15.54 12.98 10.25
CA CYS A 79 16.48 14.03 9.87
C CYS A 79 17.39 14.23 11.08
N LEU A 80 18.36 13.33 11.22
CA LEU A 80 19.57 13.60 11.99
C LEU A 80 20.35 14.65 11.19
N ILE A 81 20.06 15.92 11.42
CA ILE A 81 21.02 16.97 11.14
C ILE A 81 21.82 17.09 12.44
N ALA A 82 22.95 16.39 12.49
CA ALA A 82 23.94 16.61 13.53
C ALA A 82 24.53 18.01 13.34
N PRO A 83 24.81 18.76 14.43
CA PRO A 83 25.50 20.04 14.37
C PRO A 83 26.96 19.90 13.91
#